data_AF-W9PBV3-F1
#
_entry.id   AF-W9PBV3-F1
#
_cell.length_a   1.000
_cell.length_b   1.000
_cell.length_c   1.000
_cell.angle_alpha   90.00
_cell.angle_beta   90.00
_cell.angle_gamma   90.00
#
_symmetry.space_group_name_H-M   'P 1'
#
loop_
_entity.id
_entity.type
_entity.pdbx_description
1 polymer ?
#
loop_
_entity_poly.entity_id
_entity_poly.type
_entity_poly.pdbx_seq_one_letter_code
_entity_poly.pdbx_strand_id
1 'polypeptide(L)'
;MERPANRPQWPGSGDTSGSERKVTALELAIVSESKFFISSAACQRAVDAVHNGQIIYTPLSFMDFLPDHYKRRPISLYDPRTAPLLNHHRLIVPRNRNLIELVHFVILLVLYVMTMISRHSEVNMWEFAFCIYTFGWLLEKMAAIIEHGWAVHAQNLWAFLDITFASIFGAYFILRIYDFLLDQLHSGYGLPILCIAAPVMLTRVAFNLLPNNLVFISVHAMMKDFTVLTFLATWCFTGFLLALQWLVSASNDGNEEFSWYVVGKWMLWIWFGLDGEGIEESVRFHIILGPALMIAFAFLGNTLFLTILIAMLTNTFSKIVADETAEIQFRRAVLTFEGVKSDSIFAYPPPFNILALMVLLPLKLVTTARIFHIVNVALIRTLNMPTLLLISFVERRRLWMQSRRASGKRSKWQFTSLSPHNDVQAVFKSIPPTEISDIIDQLDPLGEVPILEDDLMPTMAGDNPQSKLRRWRMLQREGHRRTDDTGAWSSSSSIKNE
;
A
#
# COMPACT_ATOMS: atom_id res chain seq x y z
N MET A 1 -38.83 -19.77 0.51
CA MET A 1 -38.84 -18.69 -0.50
C MET A 1 -38.54 -17.39 0.24
N GLU A 2 -37.26 -17.12 0.51
CA GLU A 2 -36.82 -15.88 1.14
C GLU A 2 -36.25 -14.98 0.05
N ARG A 3 -36.83 -13.78 -0.11
CA ARG A 3 -36.35 -12.76 -1.04
C ARG A 3 -35.10 -12.11 -0.43
N PRO A 4 -33.96 -12.06 -1.13
CA PRO A 4 -32.82 -11.30 -0.64
C PRO A 4 -33.11 -9.79 -0.74
N ALA A 5 -32.72 -9.07 0.30
CA ALA A 5 -32.93 -7.64 0.47
C ALA A 5 -32.22 -6.81 -0.62
N ASN A 6 -32.98 -5.93 -1.29
CA ASN A 6 -32.45 -4.92 -2.20
C ASN A 6 -31.55 -3.95 -1.44
N ARG A 7 -30.25 -3.98 -1.72
CA ARG A 7 -29.36 -2.86 -1.41
C ARG A 7 -29.59 -1.75 -2.45
N PRO A 8 -29.68 -0.47 -2.06
CA PRO A 8 -29.89 0.61 -3.01
C PRO A 8 -28.69 0.73 -3.95
N GLN A 9 -28.93 0.53 -5.24
CA GLN A 9 -27.95 0.60 -6.31
C GLN A 9 -28.01 1.99 -6.95
N TRP A 10 -26.89 2.73 -6.92
CA TRP A 10 -26.80 4.07 -7.47
C TRP A 10 -26.84 4.06 -9.02
N PRO A 11 -27.48 5.05 -9.67
CA PRO A 11 -27.62 5.11 -11.11
C PRO A 11 -26.28 5.51 -11.75
N GLY A 12 -25.55 4.52 -12.25
CA GLY A 12 -24.24 4.69 -12.88
C GLY A 12 -23.53 3.38 -13.21
N SER A 13 -23.88 2.29 -12.52
CA SER A 13 -23.49 0.94 -12.93
C SER A 13 -24.36 0.48 -14.10
N GLY A 14 -23.97 0.83 -15.32
CA GLY A 14 -24.54 0.25 -16.53
C GLY A 14 -24.39 -1.27 -16.51
N ASP A 15 -25.53 -1.95 -16.63
CA ASP A 15 -25.76 -3.34 -17.02
C ASP A 15 -24.56 -4.30 -17.02
N THR A 16 -24.47 -5.16 -16.00
CA THR A 16 -24.32 -6.61 -16.23
C THR A 16 -24.85 -7.35 -14.99
N SER A 17 -26.15 -7.66 -14.99
CA SER A 17 -26.72 -8.75 -14.19
C SER A 17 -26.04 -10.05 -14.61
N GLY A 18 -24.98 -10.47 -13.91
CA GLY A 18 -24.28 -11.73 -14.15
C GLY A 18 -22.75 -11.65 -14.29
N SER A 19 -22.11 -10.48 -14.14
CA SER A 19 -20.64 -10.45 -14.08
C SER A 19 -20.19 -10.90 -12.69
N GLU A 20 -19.90 -12.19 -12.52
CA GLU A 20 -19.05 -12.68 -11.44
C GLU A 20 -17.84 -11.76 -11.32
N ARG A 21 -17.61 -11.27 -10.10
CA ARG A 21 -16.51 -10.36 -9.82
C ARG A 21 -15.21 -11.15 -9.95
N LYS A 22 -14.53 -11.05 -11.09
CA LYS A 22 -13.25 -11.72 -11.34
C LYS A 22 -12.13 -11.06 -10.54
N VAL A 23 -11.99 -11.40 -9.27
CA VAL A 23 -10.92 -10.89 -8.40
C VAL A 23 -9.64 -11.67 -8.67
N THR A 24 -8.49 -11.01 -8.67
CA THR A 24 -7.22 -11.73 -8.77
C THR A 24 -6.93 -12.50 -7.47
N ALA A 25 -6.31 -13.67 -7.58
CA ALA A 25 -5.93 -14.46 -6.39
C ALA A 25 -5.04 -13.66 -5.42
N LEU A 26 -4.24 -12.73 -5.95
CA LEU A 26 -3.34 -11.89 -5.17
C LEU A 26 -4.09 -10.77 -4.42
N GLU A 27 -5.08 -10.13 -5.05
CA GLU A 27 -5.98 -9.20 -4.34
C GLU A 27 -6.79 -9.91 -3.25
N LEU A 28 -7.29 -11.12 -3.52
CA LEU A 28 -8.00 -11.91 -2.53
C LEU A 28 -7.08 -12.29 -1.35
N ALA A 29 -5.83 -12.66 -1.61
CA ALA A 29 -4.84 -12.96 -0.58
C ALA A 29 -4.50 -11.74 0.30
N ILE A 30 -4.54 -10.53 -0.26
CA ILE A 30 -4.35 -9.29 0.50
C ILE A 30 -5.56 -9.04 1.40
N VAL A 31 -6.77 -9.17 0.86
CA VAL A 31 -8.03 -8.97 1.62
C VAL A 31 -8.18 -10.00 2.74
N SER A 32 -7.71 -11.24 2.54
CA SER A 32 -7.74 -12.29 3.56
C SER A 32 -6.53 -12.31 4.49
N GLU A 33 -5.61 -11.35 4.38
CA GLU A 33 -4.37 -11.27 5.17
C GLU A 33 -3.51 -12.56 5.11
N SER A 34 -3.47 -13.22 3.96
CA SER A 34 -2.71 -14.46 3.76
C SER A 34 -1.20 -14.21 3.56
N LYS A 35 -0.50 -13.96 4.67
CA LYS A 35 0.93 -13.59 4.70
C LYS A 35 1.82 -14.68 4.10
N PHE A 36 1.59 -15.94 4.46
CA PHE A 36 2.39 -17.09 3.97
C PHE A 36 2.25 -17.26 2.45
N PHE A 37 1.05 -17.12 1.90
CA PHE A 37 0.84 -17.22 0.46
C PHE A 37 1.56 -16.11 -0.31
N ILE A 38 1.47 -14.87 0.18
CA ILE A 38 2.13 -13.71 -0.45
C ILE A 38 3.65 -13.81 -0.33
N SER A 39 4.17 -14.41 0.75
CA SER A 39 5.61 -14.59 0.95
C SER A 39 6.26 -15.61 0.00
N SER A 40 5.46 -16.42 -0.72
CA SER A 40 5.96 -17.36 -1.72
C SER A 40 6.76 -16.66 -2.82
N ALA A 41 7.86 -17.27 -3.25
CA ALA A 41 8.75 -16.69 -4.26
C ALA A 41 8.05 -16.40 -5.61
N ALA A 42 7.03 -17.19 -5.98
CA ALA A 42 6.25 -16.94 -7.19
C ALA A 42 5.39 -15.67 -7.06
N CYS A 43 4.72 -15.49 -5.91
CA CYS A 43 3.94 -14.31 -5.59
C CYS A 43 4.83 -13.07 -5.51
N GLN A 44 5.98 -13.16 -4.84
CA GLN A 44 6.94 -12.05 -4.74
C GLN A 44 7.47 -11.62 -6.12
N ARG A 45 7.76 -12.56 -7.02
CA ARG A 45 8.14 -12.22 -8.41
C ARG A 45 7.03 -11.49 -9.16
N ALA A 46 5.77 -11.88 -8.97
CA ALA A 46 4.63 -11.20 -9.57
C ALA A 46 4.47 -9.78 -8.99
N VAL A 47 4.54 -9.63 -7.66
CA VAL A 47 4.51 -8.34 -6.97
C VAL A 47 5.64 -7.43 -7.44
N ASP A 48 6.86 -7.97 -7.56
CA ASP A 48 8.02 -7.23 -8.09
C ASP A 48 7.83 -6.77 -9.53
N ALA A 49 7.27 -7.63 -10.39
CA ALA A 49 7.01 -7.30 -11.78
C ALA A 49 5.93 -6.21 -11.92
N VAL A 50 4.90 -6.24 -11.06
CA VAL A 50 3.88 -5.19 -10.95
C VAL A 50 4.50 -3.89 -10.41
N HIS A 51 5.25 -3.95 -9.31
CA HIS A 51 5.90 -2.78 -8.71
C HIS A 51 6.81 -2.05 -9.71
N ASN A 52 7.58 -2.81 -10.49
CA ASN A 52 8.48 -2.25 -11.51
C ASN A 52 7.76 -1.81 -12.80
N GLY A 53 6.47 -2.08 -12.94
CA GLY A 53 5.69 -1.71 -14.13
C GLY A 53 6.03 -2.53 -15.38
N GLN A 54 6.50 -3.78 -15.20
CA GLN A 54 6.72 -4.74 -16.29
C GLN A 54 5.41 -5.40 -16.72
N ILE A 55 4.52 -5.66 -15.76
CA ILE A 55 3.18 -6.17 -16.00
C ILE A 55 2.22 -4.99 -15.92
N ILE A 56 1.44 -4.80 -16.98
CA ILE A 56 0.33 -3.85 -16.99
C ILE A 56 -0.96 -4.65 -16.89
N TYR A 57 -1.71 -4.40 -15.83
CA TYR A 57 -3.08 -4.86 -15.68
C TYR A 57 -3.96 -3.68 -15.27
N THR A 58 -5.26 -3.78 -15.56
CA THR A 58 -6.24 -2.80 -15.08
C THR A 58 -6.90 -3.40 -13.84
N PRO A 59 -6.68 -2.83 -12.63
CA PRO A 59 -7.34 -3.33 -11.43
C PRO A 59 -8.85 -3.09 -11.53
N LEU A 60 -9.63 -3.88 -10.81
CA LEU A 60 -11.07 -3.70 -10.71
C LEU A 60 -11.37 -2.81 -9.51
N SER A 61 -11.82 -1.58 -9.77
CA SER A 61 -12.28 -0.66 -8.72
C SER A 61 -13.68 -1.01 -8.22
N PHE A 62 -13.96 -0.68 -6.95
CA PHE A 62 -15.32 -0.78 -6.40
C PHE A 62 -16.22 0.34 -6.93
N MET A 63 -15.68 1.56 -7.05
CA MET A 63 -16.37 2.74 -7.56
C MET A 63 -15.34 3.75 -8.06
N ASP A 64 -15.51 4.24 -9.30
CA ASP A 64 -14.68 5.28 -9.91
C ASP A 64 -15.43 6.61 -9.89
N PHE A 65 -14.76 7.71 -9.51
CA PHE A 65 -15.31 9.05 -9.68
C PHE A 65 -15.37 9.44 -11.16
N LEU A 66 -14.36 9.03 -11.94
CA LEU A 66 -14.25 9.37 -13.35
C LEU A 66 -13.88 8.13 -14.20
N PRO A 67 -14.84 7.22 -14.45
CA PRO A 67 -14.58 5.97 -15.16
C PRO A 67 -14.23 6.26 -16.62
N ASP A 68 -12.96 6.02 -16.98
CA ASP A 68 -12.45 6.17 -18.35
C ASP A 68 -12.06 4.80 -18.96
N HIS A 69 -12.87 3.78 -18.68
CA HIS A 69 -12.65 2.40 -19.10
C HIS A 69 -13.21 2.15 -20.51
N TYR A 70 -12.82 2.94 -21.51
CA TYR A 70 -13.30 2.76 -22.89
C TYR A 70 -12.86 1.40 -23.50
N LYS A 71 -11.70 0.87 -23.10
CA LYS A 71 -11.24 -0.48 -23.46
C LYS A 71 -10.46 -1.14 -22.32
N ARG A 72 -10.97 -2.26 -21.79
CA ARG A 72 -10.21 -3.12 -20.86
C ARG A 72 -9.12 -3.83 -21.65
N ARG A 73 -7.85 -3.61 -21.29
CA ARG A 73 -6.72 -4.32 -21.90
C ARG A 73 -6.43 -5.58 -21.07
N PRO A 74 -6.18 -6.73 -21.73
CA PRO A 74 -5.72 -7.91 -21.01
C PRO A 74 -4.36 -7.65 -20.37
N ILE A 75 -4.02 -8.50 -19.38
CA ILE A 75 -2.70 -8.49 -18.74
C ILE A 75 -1.65 -8.62 -19.84
N SER A 76 -0.75 -7.64 -19.92
CA SER A 76 0.27 -7.60 -20.96
C SER A 76 1.62 -7.23 -20.38
N LEU A 77 2.67 -7.82 -20.98
CA LEU A 77 4.04 -7.43 -20.69
C LEU A 77 4.35 -6.12 -21.42
N TYR A 78 4.87 -5.17 -20.67
CA TYR A 78 5.26 -3.89 -21.21
C TYR A 78 6.64 -3.98 -21.87
N ASP A 79 6.72 -3.58 -23.14
CA ASP A 79 7.99 -3.38 -23.84
C ASP A 79 8.36 -1.89 -23.91
N PRO A 80 9.46 -1.46 -23.26
CA PRO A 80 9.89 -0.06 -23.28
C PRO A 80 10.40 0.44 -24.62
N ARG A 81 10.78 -0.44 -25.55
CA ARG A 81 11.37 -0.04 -26.84
C ARG A 81 10.32 0.43 -27.83
N THR A 82 9.12 -0.12 -27.75
CA THR A 82 8.00 0.16 -28.65
C THR A 82 7.06 1.23 -28.10
N ALA A 83 7.21 1.59 -26.83
CA ALA A 83 6.30 2.51 -26.16
C ALA A 83 6.51 3.99 -26.57
N PRO A 84 5.40 4.75 -26.72
CA PRO A 84 5.46 6.19 -27.00
C PRO A 84 6.08 6.96 -25.81
N LEU A 85 6.70 8.10 -26.10
CA LEU A 85 7.35 8.96 -25.10
C LEU A 85 6.39 9.44 -24.01
N LEU A 86 5.14 9.75 -24.37
CA LEU A 86 4.10 10.28 -23.46
C LEU A 86 3.07 9.20 -23.11
N ASN A 87 3.52 8.10 -22.51
CA ASN A 87 2.61 7.03 -22.09
C ASN A 87 2.03 7.30 -20.69
N HIS A 88 0.78 7.78 -20.61
CA HIS A 88 0.12 8.09 -19.33
C HIS A 88 -0.04 6.86 -18.42
N HIS A 89 -0.08 5.64 -18.95
CA HIS A 89 -0.17 4.41 -18.15
C HIS A 89 1.04 4.22 -17.22
N ARG A 90 2.16 4.90 -17.48
CA ARG A 90 3.34 4.88 -16.59
C ARG A 90 3.12 5.60 -15.25
N LEU A 91 2.13 6.47 -15.16
CA LEU A 91 1.77 7.16 -13.91
C LEU A 91 1.07 6.23 -12.92
N ILE A 92 0.49 5.13 -13.42
CA ILE A 92 -0.20 4.09 -12.64
C ILE A 92 0.82 3.10 -12.03
N VAL A 93 2.07 3.09 -12.50
CA VAL A 93 3.10 2.18 -11.99
C VAL A 93 3.38 2.49 -10.51
N PRO A 94 3.23 1.52 -9.58
CA PRO A 94 3.29 1.76 -8.14
C PRO A 94 4.58 2.46 -7.68
N ARG A 95 5.71 2.08 -8.27
CA ARG A 95 7.00 2.68 -7.95
C ARG A 95 7.05 4.19 -8.26
N ASN A 96 6.57 4.59 -9.43
CA ASN A 96 6.52 5.99 -9.80
C ASN A 96 5.44 6.71 -8.99
N ARG A 97 4.32 6.03 -8.75
CA ARG A 97 3.20 6.57 -7.96
C ARG A 97 3.64 6.96 -6.56
N ASN A 98 4.34 6.07 -5.86
CA ASN A 98 4.83 6.35 -4.51
C ASN A 98 5.79 7.56 -4.48
N LEU A 99 6.64 7.71 -5.50
CA LEU A 99 7.51 8.88 -5.63
C LEU A 99 6.72 10.17 -5.88
N ILE A 100 5.71 10.13 -6.75
CA ILE A 100 4.84 11.27 -7.04
C ILE A 100 4.06 11.69 -5.79
N GLU A 101 3.51 10.72 -5.05
CA GLU A 101 2.79 10.97 -3.80
C GLU A 101 3.71 11.59 -2.74
N LEU A 102 4.95 11.11 -2.61
CA LEU A 102 5.95 11.70 -1.73
C LEU A 102 6.24 13.15 -2.12
N VAL A 103 6.45 13.43 -3.40
CA VAL A 103 6.70 14.80 -3.90
C VAL A 103 5.50 15.70 -3.61
N HIS A 104 4.28 15.23 -3.86
CA HIS A 104 3.08 16.00 -3.55
C HIS A 104 2.94 16.29 -2.06
N PHE A 105 3.30 15.34 -1.20
CA PHE A 105 3.30 15.53 0.24
C PHE A 105 4.39 16.49 0.71
N VAL A 106 5.59 16.46 0.11
CA VAL A 106 6.65 17.44 0.40
C VAL A 106 6.21 18.85 0.03
N ILE A 107 5.53 19.02 -1.11
CA ILE A 107 4.96 20.33 -1.51
C ILE A 107 3.90 20.79 -0.50
N LEU A 108 3.01 19.90 -0.05
CA LEU A 108 2.03 20.19 1.01
C LEU A 108 2.72 20.68 2.28
N LEU A 109 3.77 20.00 2.71
CA LEU A 109 4.54 20.34 3.91
C LEU A 109 5.19 21.72 3.78
N VAL A 110 5.79 22.02 2.63
CA VAL A 110 6.40 23.34 2.39
C VAL A 110 5.32 24.43 2.43
N LEU A 111 4.17 24.22 1.80
CA LEU A 111 3.04 25.17 1.86
C LEU A 111 2.50 25.34 3.28
N TYR A 112 2.41 24.27 4.06
CA TYR A 112 2.05 24.30 5.47
C TYR A 112 3.03 25.16 6.28
N VAL A 113 4.33 24.91 6.15
CA VAL A 113 5.37 25.68 6.87
C VAL A 113 5.34 27.15 6.45
N MET A 114 5.22 27.45 5.16
CA MET A 114 5.11 28.84 4.67
C MET A 114 3.87 29.56 5.22
N THR A 115 2.74 28.85 5.32
CA THR A 115 1.50 29.38 5.91
C THR A 115 1.69 29.68 7.39
N MET A 116 2.37 28.79 8.12
CA MET A 116 2.63 28.94 9.55
C MET A 116 3.61 30.07 9.86
N ILE A 117 4.65 30.27 9.03
CA ILE A 117 5.58 31.40 9.14
C ILE A 117 4.84 32.72 8.86
N SER A 118 4.00 32.74 7.83
CA SER A 118 3.29 33.95 7.37
C SER A 118 2.00 34.26 8.14
N ARG A 119 1.81 33.66 9.32
CA ARG A 119 0.57 33.73 10.13
C ARG A 119 0.12 35.15 10.48
N HIS A 120 1.05 36.08 10.66
CA HIS A 120 0.77 37.44 11.13
C HIS A 120 0.49 38.43 9.99
N SER A 121 0.50 37.99 8.72
CA SER A 121 0.23 38.85 7.58
C SER A 121 -1.27 38.94 7.29
N GLU A 122 -1.80 40.16 7.10
CA GLU A 122 -3.22 40.42 6.85
C GLU A 122 -3.73 39.78 5.55
N VAL A 123 -2.87 39.66 4.53
CA VAL A 123 -3.17 38.99 3.26
C VAL A 123 -2.20 37.83 3.09
N ASN A 124 -2.64 36.63 3.46
CA ASN A 124 -1.79 35.44 3.38
C ASN A 124 -2.09 34.64 2.09
N MET A 125 -1.43 35.02 0.99
CA MET A 125 -1.53 34.26 -0.27
C MET A 125 -1.07 32.80 -0.11
N TRP A 126 -0.17 32.53 0.84
CA TRP A 126 0.28 31.18 1.17
C TRP A 126 -0.82 30.35 1.82
N GLU A 127 -1.65 30.96 2.66
CA GLU A 127 -2.80 30.30 3.28
C GLU A 127 -3.80 29.83 2.22
N PHE A 128 -4.11 30.70 1.25
CA PHE A 128 -5.01 30.34 0.16
C PHE A 128 -4.43 29.23 -0.72
N ALA A 129 -3.15 29.33 -1.08
CA ALA A 129 -2.43 28.29 -1.83
C ALA A 129 -2.41 26.97 -1.06
N PHE A 130 -2.16 27.00 0.25
CA PHE A 130 -2.20 25.84 1.13
C PHE A 130 -3.60 25.22 1.19
N CYS A 131 -4.66 26.01 1.34
CA CYS A 131 -6.03 25.54 1.35
C CYS A 131 -6.37 24.80 0.04
N ILE A 132 -6.17 25.44 -1.11
CA ILE A 132 -6.45 24.83 -2.42
C ILE A 132 -5.66 23.53 -2.61
N TYR A 133 -4.36 23.55 -2.28
CA TYR A 133 -3.51 22.39 -2.42
C TYR A 133 -3.95 21.24 -1.50
N THR A 134 -4.29 21.55 -0.25
CA THR A 134 -4.75 20.57 0.74
C THR A 134 -6.09 19.96 0.35
N PHE A 135 -7.02 20.75 -0.20
CA PHE A 135 -8.26 20.21 -0.78
C PHE A 135 -7.99 19.22 -1.91
N GLY A 136 -7.03 19.53 -2.79
CA GLY A 136 -6.65 18.63 -3.86
C GLY A 136 -6.08 17.34 -3.31
N TRP A 137 -5.16 17.43 -2.35
CA TRP A 137 -4.58 16.26 -1.69
C TRP A 137 -5.65 15.42 -0.96
N LEU A 138 -6.59 16.06 -0.26
CA LEU A 138 -7.68 15.38 0.44
C LEU A 138 -8.63 14.66 -0.52
N LEU A 139 -8.97 15.29 -1.65
CA LEU A 139 -9.79 14.69 -2.70
C LEU A 139 -9.12 13.44 -3.26
N GLU A 140 -7.81 13.46 -3.47
CA GLU A 140 -7.04 12.28 -3.89
C GLU A 140 -7.14 11.15 -2.85
N LYS A 141 -7.04 11.47 -1.55
CA LYS A 141 -7.16 10.47 -0.48
C LYS A 141 -8.57 9.90 -0.36
N MET A 142 -9.59 10.75 -0.47
CA MET A 142 -10.99 10.32 -0.49
C MET A 142 -11.29 9.41 -1.69
N ALA A 143 -10.78 9.76 -2.87
CA ALA A 143 -10.87 8.90 -4.05
C ALA A 143 -10.23 7.52 -3.79
N ALA A 144 -9.06 7.48 -3.13
CA ALA A 144 -8.35 6.23 -2.87
C ALA A 144 -9.12 5.30 -1.93
N ILE A 145 -9.75 5.87 -0.90
CA ILE A 145 -10.61 5.14 0.05
C ILE A 145 -11.81 4.52 -0.67
N ILE A 146 -12.39 5.25 -1.63
CA ILE A 146 -13.56 4.82 -2.38
C ILE A 146 -13.23 3.75 -3.42
N GLU A 147 -12.08 3.86 -4.08
CA GLU A 147 -11.66 2.93 -5.14
C GLU A 147 -11.34 1.53 -4.61
N HIS A 148 -10.53 1.45 -3.54
CA HIS A 148 -10.05 0.18 -2.98
C HIS A 148 -10.88 -0.32 -1.79
N GLY A 149 -11.74 0.54 -1.24
CA GLY A 149 -12.53 0.25 -0.05
C GLY A 149 -11.75 0.49 1.25
N TRP A 150 -12.51 0.69 2.33
CA TRP A 150 -11.97 0.99 3.66
C TRP A 150 -11.02 -0.09 4.18
N ALA A 151 -11.30 -1.37 3.93
CA ALA A 151 -10.51 -2.49 4.45
C ALA A 151 -9.07 -2.49 3.93
N VAL A 152 -8.85 -2.13 2.66
CA VAL A 152 -7.50 -2.06 2.09
C VAL A 152 -6.79 -0.79 2.55
N HIS A 153 -7.49 0.34 2.61
CA HIS A 153 -6.90 1.59 3.06
C HIS A 153 -6.49 1.56 4.54
N ALA A 154 -7.29 0.94 5.42
CA ALA A 154 -6.97 0.77 6.83
C ALA A 154 -5.72 -0.10 7.08
N GLN A 155 -5.31 -0.90 6.09
CA GLN A 155 -4.07 -1.69 6.16
C GLN A 155 -2.82 -0.88 5.79
N ASN A 156 -2.99 0.33 5.26
CA ASN A 156 -1.88 1.22 4.96
C ASN A 156 -1.36 1.88 6.25
N LEU A 157 -0.04 1.78 6.45
CA LEU A 157 0.67 2.35 7.61
C LEU A 157 0.42 3.87 7.75
N TRP A 158 0.11 4.53 6.64
CA TRP A 158 -0.08 5.97 6.54
C TRP A 158 -1.51 6.45 6.76
N ALA A 159 -2.49 5.57 6.64
CA ALA A 159 -3.89 5.97 6.57
C ALA A 159 -4.35 6.69 7.84
N PHE A 160 -3.94 6.21 9.01
CA PHE A 160 -4.32 6.84 10.28
C PHE A 160 -3.82 8.29 10.40
N LEU A 161 -2.57 8.56 10.01
CA LEU A 161 -2.00 9.91 10.04
C LEU A 161 -2.66 10.82 8.99
N ASP A 162 -2.92 10.28 7.79
CA ASP A 162 -3.60 11.01 6.71
C ASP A 162 -5.03 11.39 7.11
N ILE A 163 -5.78 10.48 7.75
CA ILE A 163 -7.13 10.73 8.28
C ILE A 163 -7.10 11.74 9.42
N THR A 164 -6.14 11.63 10.34
CA THR A 164 -5.98 12.57 11.45
C THR A 164 -5.71 13.97 10.91
N PHE A 165 -4.80 14.11 9.96
CA PHE A 165 -4.55 15.39 9.31
C PHE A 165 -5.78 15.93 8.57
N ALA A 166 -6.50 15.08 7.83
CA ALA A 166 -7.75 15.45 7.17
C ALA A 166 -8.80 15.99 8.15
N SER A 167 -8.93 15.38 9.33
CA SER A 167 -9.85 15.83 10.38
C SER A 167 -9.46 17.20 10.94
N ILE A 168 -8.18 17.43 11.20
CA ILE A 168 -7.66 18.72 11.70
C ILE A 168 -7.86 19.81 10.65
N PHE A 169 -7.57 19.51 9.38
CA PHE A 169 -7.80 20.45 8.28
C PHE A 169 -9.29 20.78 8.09
N GLY A 170 -10.18 19.79 8.23
CA GLY A 170 -11.62 20.00 8.20
C GLY A 170 -12.10 20.94 9.32
N ALA A 171 -11.63 20.73 10.55
CA ALA A 171 -11.94 21.60 11.69
C ALA A 171 -11.39 23.02 11.47
N TYR A 172 -10.14 23.15 11.00
CA TYR A 172 -9.54 24.42 10.60
C TYR A 172 -10.40 25.14 9.56
N PHE A 173 -10.84 24.45 8.51
CA PHE A 173 -11.61 25.06 7.42
C PHE A 173 -12.97 25.55 7.88
N ILE A 174 -13.68 24.78 8.71
CA ILE A 174 -14.97 25.18 9.28
C ILE A 174 -14.80 26.43 10.15
N LEU A 175 -13.80 26.43 11.06
CA LEU A 175 -13.56 27.60 11.89
C LEU A 175 -13.09 28.81 11.06
N ARG A 176 -12.35 28.59 9.97
CA ARG A 176 -11.91 29.68 9.11
C ARG A 176 -13.07 30.34 8.37
N ILE A 177 -14.06 29.55 7.94
CA ILE A 177 -15.32 30.10 7.40
C ILE A 177 -16.06 30.89 8.48
N TYR A 178 -16.10 30.39 9.71
CA TYR A 178 -16.71 31.10 10.84
C TYR A 178 -16.00 32.44 11.13
N ASP A 179 -14.67 32.43 11.20
CA ASP A 179 -13.85 33.63 11.41
C ASP A 179 -14.06 34.67 10.29
N PHE A 180 -14.25 34.21 9.04
CA PHE A 180 -14.57 35.06 7.90
C PHE A 180 -15.97 35.69 8.01
N LEU A 181 -16.97 34.93 8.49
CA LEU A 181 -18.33 35.44 8.67
C LEU A 181 -18.45 36.47 9.80
N LEU A 182 -17.58 36.40 10.81
CA LEU A 182 -17.52 37.36 11.92
C LEU A 182 -16.58 38.55 11.68
N ASP A 183 -15.92 38.62 10.51
CA ASP A 183 -14.93 39.64 10.17
C ASP A 183 -13.76 39.73 11.18
N GLN A 184 -13.46 38.62 11.85
CA GLN A 184 -12.42 38.49 12.88
C GLN A 184 -11.25 37.65 12.37
N LEU A 185 -10.78 37.94 11.15
CA LEU A 185 -9.74 37.16 10.47
C LEU A 185 -8.38 37.14 11.21
N HIS A 186 -8.09 38.15 12.03
CA HIS A 186 -6.82 38.29 12.78
C HIS A 186 -6.85 37.60 14.15
N SER A 187 -7.99 37.59 14.83
CA SER A 187 -8.17 36.96 16.17
C SER A 187 -8.87 35.60 16.10
N GLY A 188 -9.09 35.09 14.90
CA GLY A 188 -9.86 33.88 14.62
C GLY A 188 -9.24 32.61 15.20
N TYR A 189 -10.11 31.64 15.50
CA TYR A 189 -9.74 30.37 16.11
C TYR A 189 -9.17 29.35 15.11
N GLY A 190 -9.24 29.61 13.81
CA GLY A 190 -8.75 28.71 12.77
C GLY A 190 -7.24 28.44 12.83
N LEU A 191 -6.41 29.49 12.76
CA LEU A 191 -4.94 29.35 12.71
C LEU A 191 -4.33 28.65 13.95
N PRO A 192 -4.84 28.85 15.18
CA PRO A 192 -4.45 28.07 16.35
C PRO A 192 -4.68 26.55 16.19
N ILE A 193 -5.81 26.11 15.66
CA ILE A 193 -6.10 24.67 15.45
C ILE A 193 -5.10 24.05 14.47
N LEU A 194 -4.70 24.80 13.44
CA LEU A 194 -3.72 24.34 12.46
C LEU A 194 -2.32 24.07 13.09
N CYS A 195 -2.01 24.62 14.28
CA CYS A 195 -0.79 24.28 15.02
C CYS A 195 -0.75 22.81 15.44
N ILE A 196 -1.91 22.25 15.78
CA ILE A 196 -2.04 20.86 16.26
C ILE A 196 -1.72 19.87 15.13
N ALA A 197 -1.75 20.32 13.88
CA ALA A 197 -1.36 19.50 12.73
C ALA A 197 0.17 19.25 12.63
N ALA A 198 1.02 20.07 13.27
CA ALA A 198 2.47 20.00 13.09
C ALA A 198 3.07 18.64 13.48
N PRO A 199 2.75 18.04 14.66
CA PRO A 199 3.25 16.72 15.02
C PRO A 199 2.80 15.62 14.05
N VAL A 200 1.57 15.69 13.54
CA VAL A 200 1.02 14.72 12.58
C VAL A 200 1.75 14.82 11.23
N MET A 201 2.01 16.05 10.77
CA MET A 201 2.76 16.29 9.54
C MET A 201 4.20 15.80 9.62
N LEU A 202 4.90 16.13 10.70
CA LEU A 202 6.31 15.73 10.89
C LEU A 202 6.46 14.22 11.06
N THR A 203 5.57 13.59 11.84
CA THR A 203 5.56 12.12 11.97
C THR A 203 5.32 11.47 10.61
N ARG A 204 4.37 11.97 9.82
CA ARG A 204 4.11 11.48 8.46
C ARG A 204 5.32 11.57 7.53
N VAL A 205 6.11 12.64 7.60
CA VAL A 205 7.39 12.76 6.86
C VAL A 205 8.40 11.72 7.33
N ALA A 206 8.59 11.60 8.64
CA ALA A 206 9.60 10.70 9.23
C ALA A 206 9.37 9.26 8.80
N PHE A 207 8.12 8.81 8.81
CA PHE A 207 7.83 7.45 8.39
C PHE A 207 7.96 7.24 6.87
N ASN A 208 7.69 8.24 6.03
CA ASN A 208 7.92 8.16 4.58
C ASN A 208 9.40 8.03 4.20
N LEU A 209 10.31 8.55 5.02
CA LEU A 209 11.75 8.48 4.80
C LEU A 209 12.34 7.10 5.13
N LEU A 210 11.68 6.33 6.00
CA LEU A 210 12.18 5.04 6.50
C LEU A 210 11.19 3.88 6.28
N PRO A 211 10.68 3.66 5.04
CA PRO A 211 9.61 2.70 4.78
C PRO A 211 10.00 1.22 4.97
N ASN A 212 11.31 0.91 5.00
CA ASN A 212 11.82 -0.47 5.05
C ASN A 212 12.42 -0.86 6.41
N ASN A 213 12.28 -0.03 7.44
CA ASN A 213 12.79 -0.39 8.76
C ASN A 213 11.72 -1.13 9.55
N LEU A 214 12.05 -2.35 9.98
CA LEU A 214 11.18 -3.22 10.78
C LEU A 214 10.56 -2.48 11.96
N VAL A 215 11.33 -1.61 12.62
CA VAL A 215 10.87 -0.86 13.79
C VAL A 215 9.57 -0.10 13.50
N PHE A 216 9.47 0.59 12.37
CA PHE A 216 8.27 1.36 12.02
C PHE A 216 7.09 0.46 11.65
N ILE A 217 7.37 -0.67 11.00
CA ILE A 217 6.37 -1.70 10.68
C ILE A 217 5.78 -2.24 12.00
N SER A 218 6.63 -2.51 12.98
CA SER A 218 6.22 -3.02 14.27
C SER A 218 5.42 -1.99 15.08
N VAL A 219 5.83 -0.71 15.09
CA VAL A 219 5.08 0.36 15.79
C VAL A 219 3.64 0.43 15.30
N HIS A 220 3.41 0.40 13.99
CA HIS A 220 2.05 0.42 13.45
C HIS A 220 1.21 -0.79 13.90
N ALA A 221 1.76 -2.00 13.79
CA ALA A 221 1.04 -3.20 14.18
C ALA A 221 0.69 -3.20 15.69
N MET A 222 1.55 -2.61 16.52
CA MET A 222 1.32 -2.38 17.94
C MET A 222 0.26 -1.31 18.26
N MET A 223 -0.05 -0.40 17.33
CA MET A 223 -1.02 0.68 17.59
C MET A 223 -2.41 0.15 17.93
N LYS A 224 -2.81 -1.01 17.39
CA LYS A 224 -4.09 -1.64 17.75
C LYS A 224 -4.13 -2.03 19.23
N ASP A 225 -3.07 -2.69 19.70
CA ASP A 225 -3.00 -3.12 21.11
C ASP A 225 -2.85 -1.91 22.03
N PHE A 226 -2.04 -0.92 21.61
CA PHE A 226 -1.88 0.34 22.31
C PHE A 226 -3.21 1.10 22.44
N THR A 227 -4.00 1.22 21.37
CA THR A 227 -5.28 1.95 21.39
C THR A 227 -6.33 1.26 22.25
N VAL A 228 -6.43 -0.08 22.21
CA VAL A 228 -7.34 -0.83 23.09
C VAL A 228 -6.98 -0.64 24.57
N LEU A 229 -5.69 -0.73 24.91
CA LEU A 229 -5.25 -0.54 26.29
C LEU A 229 -5.37 0.93 26.73
N THR A 230 -5.09 1.88 25.86
CA THR A 230 -5.27 3.32 26.14
C THR A 230 -6.74 3.66 26.35
N PHE A 231 -7.64 3.05 25.58
CA PHE A 231 -9.09 3.20 25.77
C PHE A 231 -9.53 2.64 27.12
N LEU A 232 -9.09 1.44 27.49
CA LEU A 232 -9.37 0.85 28.81
C LEU A 232 -8.82 1.71 29.95
N ALA A 233 -7.61 2.22 29.80
CA ALA A 233 -6.98 3.14 30.75
C ALA A 233 -7.77 4.44 30.89
N THR A 234 -8.20 5.04 29.78
CA THR A 234 -9.02 6.28 29.78
C THR A 234 -10.41 6.04 30.39
N TRP A 235 -11.01 4.87 30.13
CA TRP A 235 -12.27 4.47 30.75
C TRP A 235 -12.15 4.35 32.27
N CYS A 236 -11.07 3.71 32.73
CA CYS A 236 -10.76 3.60 34.15
C CYS A 236 -10.47 4.97 34.78
N PHE A 237 -9.68 5.82 34.10
CA PHE A 237 -9.38 7.19 34.50
C PHE A 237 -10.67 8.00 34.69
N THR A 238 -11.61 7.90 33.75
CA THR A 238 -12.92 8.58 33.84
C THR A 238 -13.71 8.10 35.06
N GLY A 239 -13.68 6.80 35.36
CA GLY A 239 -14.33 6.24 36.55
C GLY A 239 -13.75 6.78 37.86
N PHE A 240 -12.42 6.86 37.97
CA PHE A 240 -11.76 7.44 39.15
C PHE A 240 -12.02 8.94 39.28
N LEU A 241 -12.01 9.68 38.17
CA LEU A 241 -12.32 11.12 38.14
C LEU A 241 -13.76 11.37 38.63
N LEU A 242 -14.71 10.58 38.14
CA LEU A 242 -16.12 10.68 38.54
C LEU A 242 -16.31 10.35 40.02
N ALA A 243 -15.62 9.34 40.55
CA ALA A 243 -15.65 9.00 41.97
C ALA A 243 -15.09 10.13 42.87
N LEU A 244 -13.97 10.74 42.47
CA LEU A 244 -13.41 11.92 43.17
C LEU A 244 -14.35 13.12 43.08
N GLN A 245 -14.96 13.37 41.92
CA GLN A 245 -15.90 14.48 41.75
C GLN A 245 -17.14 14.33 42.63
N TRP A 246 -17.68 13.11 42.75
CA TRP A 246 -18.79 12.84 43.66
C TRP A 246 -18.39 12.98 45.12
N LEU A 247 -17.16 12.63 45.48
CA LEU A 247 -16.64 12.82 46.83
C LEU A 247 -16.48 14.30 47.18
N VAL A 248 -15.96 15.11 46.26
CA VAL A 248 -15.91 16.58 46.38
C VAL A 248 -17.31 17.15 46.60
N SER A 249 -18.27 16.75 45.75
CA SER A 249 -19.65 17.22 45.87
C SER A 249 -20.32 16.80 47.19
N ALA A 250 -19.94 15.67 47.77
CA ALA A 250 -20.51 15.17 49.03
C ALA A 250 -19.91 15.85 50.27
N SER A 251 -18.66 16.32 50.20
CA SER A 251 -17.97 16.99 51.30
C SER A 251 -18.14 18.52 51.29
N ASN A 252 -18.71 19.08 50.23
CA ASN A 252 -18.84 20.53 50.09
C ASN A 252 -19.92 21.11 51.02
N ASP A 253 -19.46 21.73 52.11
CA ASP A 253 -20.24 22.55 53.04
C ASP A 253 -20.25 24.06 52.63
N GLY A 254 -19.92 24.36 51.36
CA GLY A 254 -20.10 25.68 50.74
C GLY A 254 -18.85 26.57 50.55
N ASN A 255 -17.62 26.09 50.80
CA ASN A 255 -16.43 26.98 50.79
C ASN A 255 -15.45 26.84 49.62
N GLU A 256 -15.33 25.69 48.92
CA GLU A 256 -14.39 25.56 47.78
C GLU A 256 -14.94 24.57 46.71
N GLU A 257 -15.29 25.05 45.52
CA GLU A 257 -15.62 24.17 44.38
C GLU A 257 -14.34 23.82 43.61
N PHE A 258 -13.78 22.63 43.84
CA PHE A 258 -12.75 22.10 42.95
C PHE A 258 -13.36 21.80 41.58
N SER A 259 -12.93 22.55 40.56
CA SER A 259 -13.32 22.28 39.17
C SER A 259 -12.79 20.93 38.71
N TRP A 260 -13.58 20.19 37.92
CA TRP A 260 -13.20 18.90 37.33
C TRP A 260 -11.86 18.94 36.59
N TYR A 261 -11.50 20.10 36.03
CA TYR A 261 -10.23 20.34 35.35
C TYR A 261 -9.03 20.23 36.30
N VAL A 262 -9.15 20.74 37.52
CA VAL A 262 -8.06 20.75 38.51
C VAL A 262 -7.80 19.33 39.00
N VAL A 263 -8.87 18.59 39.35
CA VAL A 263 -8.78 17.19 39.76
C VAL A 263 -8.21 16.32 38.63
N GLY A 264 -8.70 16.51 37.39
CA GLY A 264 -8.19 15.81 36.22
C GLY A 264 -6.71 16.09 35.94
N LYS A 265 -6.25 17.33 36.12
CA LYS A 265 -4.83 17.72 36.00
C LYS A 265 -3.97 16.96 37.01
N TRP A 266 -4.37 16.91 38.27
CA TRP A 266 -3.63 16.18 39.31
C TRP A 266 -3.56 14.67 39.04
N MET A 267 -4.67 14.06 38.63
CA MET A 267 -4.67 12.65 38.24
C MET A 267 -3.74 12.38 37.06
N LEU A 268 -3.70 13.28 36.08
CA LEU A 268 -2.80 13.14 34.92
C LEU A 268 -1.32 13.24 35.34
N TRP A 269 -0.97 14.16 36.26
CA TRP A 269 0.39 14.26 36.77
C TRP A 269 0.82 13.00 37.54
N ILE A 270 -0.07 12.43 38.35
CA ILE A 270 0.19 11.17 39.07
C ILE A 270 0.33 10.00 38.08
N TRP A 271 -0.49 9.95 37.03
CA TRP A 271 -0.43 8.92 35.97
C TRP A 271 0.91 8.92 35.21
N PHE A 272 1.52 10.08 35.01
CA PHE A 272 2.85 10.16 34.40
C PHE A 272 3.98 10.16 35.44
N GLY A 273 3.66 10.08 36.74
CA GLY A 273 4.64 10.12 37.83
C GLY A 273 5.39 11.46 37.95
N LEU A 274 4.79 12.55 37.50
CA LEU A 274 5.39 13.89 37.49
C LEU A 274 5.24 14.61 38.83
N ASP A 275 4.10 14.46 39.49
CA ASP A 275 3.76 15.18 40.72
C ASP A 275 2.79 14.39 41.61
N GLY A 276 2.90 14.59 42.93
CA GLY A 276 2.10 13.97 43.98
C GLY A 276 1.09 14.93 44.63
N GLU A 277 1.01 16.19 44.20
CA GLU A 277 0.11 17.23 44.76
C GLU A 277 -1.34 16.75 44.88
N GLY A 278 -1.80 15.93 43.93
CA GLY A 278 -3.15 15.35 43.98
C GLY A 278 -3.45 14.48 45.20
N ILE A 279 -2.46 13.84 45.81
CA ILE A 279 -2.64 13.01 47.02
C ILE A 279 -2.78 13.91 48.25
N GLU A 280 -1.95 14.94 48.36
CA GLU A 280 -1.99 15.89 49.48
C GLU A 280 -3.32 16.64 49.52
N GLU A 281 -3.77 17.11 48.36
CA GLU A 281 -5.00 17.89 48.26
C GLU A 281 -6.26 17.01 48.35
N SER A 282 -6.16 15.71 48.06
CA SER A 282 -7.29 14.79 48.18
C SER A 282 -7.81 14.59 49.62
N VAL A 283 -7.01 14.91 50.65
CA VAL A 283 -7.43 14.91 52.06
C VAL A 283 -8.59 15.88 52.28
N ARG A 284 -8.64 16.97 51.51
CA ARG A 284 -9.71 17.98 51.58
C ARG A 284 -11.04 17.48 51.04
N PHE A 285 -11.04 16.50 50.14
CA PHE A 285 -12.28 15.88 49.64
C PHE A 285 -12.89 14.98 50.71
N HIS A 286 -12.05 14.19 51.36
CA HIS A 286 -12.42 13.38 52.52
C HIS A 286 -11.12 12.85 53.14
N ILE A 287 -10.99 12.96 54.46
CA ILE A 287 -9.77 12.65 55.22
C ILE A 287 -9.17 11.27 54.85
N ILE A 288 -10.02 10.26 54.64
CA ILE A 288 -9.62 8.87 54.34
C ILE A 288 -9.87 8.46 52.88
N LEU A 289 -11.11 8.60 52.39
CA LEU A 289 -11.51 8.11 51.07
C LEU A 289 -10.82 8.82 49.89
N GLY A 290 -10.53 10.11 49.99
CA GLY A 290 -9.87 10.87 48.92
C GLY A 290 -8.44 10.37 48.65
N PRO A 291 -7.56 10.38 49.67
CA PRO A 291 -6.21 9.84 49.54
C PRO A 291 -6.18 8.36 49.17
N ALA A 292 -7.08 7.54 49.75
CA ALA A 292 -7.15 6.13 49.42
C ALA A 292 -7.48 5.89 47.94
N LEU A 293 -8.42 6.66 47.38
CA LEU A 293 -8.81 6.54 45.98
C LEU A 293 -7.69 7.03 45.04
N MET A 294 -6.99 8.11 45.42
CA MET A 294 -5.86 8.64 44.64
C MET A 294 -4.64 7.71 44.65
N ILE A 295 -4.32 7.09 45.79
CA ILE A 295 -3.27 6.08 45.91
C ILE A 295 -3.64 4.81 45.12
N ALA A 296 -4.89 4.36 45.21
CA ALA A 296 -5.37 3.22 44.43
C ALA A 296 -5.27 3.48 42.92
N PHE A 297 -5.60 4.69 42.48
CA PHE A 297 -5.42 5.13 41.09
C PHE A 297 -3.94 5.13 40.68
N ALA A 298 -3.03 5.67 41.51
CA ALA A 298 -1.60 5.68 41.23
C ALA A 298 -1.04 4.25 41.08
N PHE A 299 -1.46 3.34 41.96
CA PHE A 299 -1.08 1.93 41.91
C PHE A 299 -1.64 1.22 40.67
N LEU A 300 -2.90 1.44 40.32
CA LEU A 300 -3.46 0.83 39.11
C LEU A 300 -2.85 1.42 37.83
N GLY A 301 -2.61 2.72 37.77
CA GLY A 301 -1.98 3.40 36.63
C GLY A 301 -0.53 2.95 36.41
N ASN A 302 0.34 3.30 37.34
CA ASN A 302 1.79 3.18 37.15
C ASN A 302 2.29 1.74 37.27
N THR A 303 1.61 0.91 38.06
CA THR A 303 2.00 -0.49 38.25
C THR A 303 1.23 -1.42 37.33
N LEU A 304 -0.11 -1.41 37.33
CA LEU A 304 -0.87 -2.39 36.53
C LEU A 304 -0.94 -1.99 35.05
N PHE A 305 -1.48 -0.81 34.72
CA PHE A 305 -1.71 -0.45 33.32
C PHE A 305 -0.41 -0.30 32.54
N LEU A 306 0.60 0.34 33.13
CA LEU A 306 1.90 0.52 32.48
C LEU A 306 2.63 -0.82 32.27
N THR A 307 2.58 -1.77 33.22
CA THR A 307 3.22 -3.08 33.04
C THR A 307 2.50 -3.94 31.99
N ILE A 308 1.17 -3.94 31.98
CA ILE A 308 0.39 -4.64 30.94
C ILE A 308 0.65 -4.03 29.58
N LEU A 309 0.73 -2.70 29.47
CA LEU A 309 1.08 -2.00 28.24
C LEU A 309 2.43 -2.45 27.71
N ILE A 310 3.48 -2.42 28.54
CA ILE A 310 4.82 -2.86 28.15
C ILE A 310 4.82 -4.35 27.77
N ALA A 311 4.14 -5.20 28.53
CA ALA A 311 4.09 -6.64 28.28
C ALA A 311 3.39 -6.97 26.95
N MET A 312 2.26 -6.32 26.65
CA MET A 312 1.52 -6.52 25.41
C MET A 312 2.31 -6.03 24.20
N LEU A 313 2.89 -4.83 24.27
CA LEU A 313 3.75 -4.28 23.21
C LEU A 313 4.98 -5.17 22.96
N THR A 314 5.58 -5.72 24.01
CA THR A 314 6.73 -6.64 23.89
C THR A 314 6.31 -7.97 23.26
N ASN A 315 5.16 -8.52 23.65
CA ASN A 315 4.64 -9.76 23.07
C ASN A 315 4.37 -9.61 21.57
N THR A 316 3.72 -8.51 21.19
CA THR A 316 3.35 -8.25 19.80
C THR A 316 4.58 -7.90 18.96
N PHE A 317 5.52 -7.13 19.50
CA PHE A 317 6.84 -6.95 18.87
C PHE A 317 7.54 -8.28 18.60
N SER A 318 7.60 -9.17 19.59
CA SER A 318 8.30 -10.46 19.47
C SER A 318 7.69 -11.34 18.38
N LYS A 319 6.34 -11.34 18.25
CA LYS A 319 5.65 -12.06 17.17
C LYS A 319 5.95 -11.48 15.79
N ILE A 320 5.98 -10.15 15.68
CA ILE A 320 6.28 -9.48 14.40
C ILE A 320 7.73 -9.75 13.98
N VAL A 321 8.66 -9.76 14.92
CA VAL A 321 10.07 -10.08 14.66
C VAL A 321 10.24 -11.54 14.24
N ALA A 322 9.49 -12.48 14.84
CA ALA A 322 9.54 -13.90 14.48
C ALA A 322 9.16 -14.14 13.00
N ASP A 323 8.17 -13.41 12.48
CA ASP A 323 7.67 -13.51 11.10
C ASP A 323 8.06 -12.29 10.24
N GLU A 324 9.19 -11.64 10.55
CA GLU A 324 9.60 -10.37 9.94
C GLU A 324 9.60 -10.42 8.40
N THR A 325 10.16 -11.48 7.82
CA THR A 325 10.32 -11.59 6.37
C THR A 325 8.98 -11.66 5.64
N ALA A 326 8.01 -12.40 6.20
CA ALA A 326 6.68 -12.53 5.64
C ALA A 326 5.88 -11.23 5.82
N GLU A 327 6.01 -10.55 6.96
CA GLU A 327 5.35 -9.26 7.22
C GLU A 327 5.89 -8.17 6.28
N ILE A 328 7.21 -8.06 6.10
CA ILE A 328 7.82 -7.09 5.18
C ILE A 328 7.32 -7.32 3.75
N GLN A 329 7.32 -8.58 3.31
CA GLN A 329 6.89 -8.97 1.97
C GLN A 329 5.39 -8.72 1.74
N PHE A 330 4.56 -9.00 2.75
CA PHE A 330 3.13 -8.70 2.73
C PHE A 330 2.88 -7.20 2.64
N ARG A 331 3.54 -6.38 3.48
CA ARG A 331 3.41 -4.91 3.44
C ARG A 331 3.85 -4.33 2.12
N ARG A 332 4.95 -4.84 1.57
CA ARG A 332 5.41 -4.45 0.23
C ARG A 332 4.34 -4.77 -0.82
N ALA A 333 3.70 -5.93 -0.73
CA ALA A 333 2.58 -6.27 -1.61
C ALA A 333 1.40 -5.30 -1.43
N VAL A 334 0.95 -5.02 -0.21
CA VAL A 334 -0.14 -4.07 0.06
C VAL A 334 0.17 -2.69 -0.56
N LEU A 335 1.36 -2.14 -0.31
CA LEU A 335 1.78 -0.86 -0.87
C LEU A 335 1.86 -0.89 -2.40
N THR A 336 2.24 -2.02 -3.01
CA THR A 336 2.24 -2.14 -4.47
C THR A 336 0.84 -2.11 -5.05
N PHE A 337 -0.11 -2.83 -4.45
CA PHE A 337 -1.47 -2.92 -4.95
C PHE A 337 -2.28 -1.65 -4.70
N GLU A 338 -2.07 -0.96 -3.57
CA GLU A 338 -2.61 0.39 -3.35
C GLU A 338 -2.03 1.41 -4.34
N GLY A 339 -0.79 1.21 -4.78
CA GLY A 339 -0.18 2.03 -5.83
C GLY A 339 -0.77 1.81 -7.23
N VAL A 340 -1.40 0.66 -7.50
CA VAL A 340 -2.06 0.38 -8.78
C VAL A 340 -3.49 0.91 -8.72
N LYS A 341 -3.68 2.15 -9.16
CA LYS A 341 -4.98 2.83 -9.22
C LYS A 341 -5.52 2.87 -10.65
N SER A 342 -6.79 2.56 -10.85
CA SER A 342 -7.48 2.60 -12.15
C SER A 342 -8.14 3.94 -12.45
N ASP A 343 -8.55 4.70 -11.43
CA ASP A 343 -9.30 5.95 -11.66
C ASP A 343 -8.42 7.05 -12.29
N SER A 344 -8.99 7.74 -13.26
CA SER A 344 -8.31 8.81 -13.98
C SER A 344 -8.10 10.05 -13.11
N ILE A 345 -8.86 10.20 -12.01
CA ILE A 345 -8.67 11.27 -11.03
C ILE A 345 -7.27 11.26 -10.41
N PHE A 346 -6.68 10.09 -10.25
CA PHE A 346 -5.33 9.93 -9.71
C PHE A 346 -4.25 10.39 -10.68
N ALA A 347 -4.53 10.42 -11.98
CA ALA A 347 -3.57 10.90 -12.96
C ALA A 347 -3.37 12.42 -12.89
N TYR A 348 -4.25 13.16 -12.19
CA TYR A 348 -4.14 14.61 -12.05
C TYR A 348 -3.35 14.98 -10.78
N PRO A 349 -2.25 15.75 -10.90
CA PRO A 349 -1.53 16.23 -9.73
C PRO A 349 -2.40 17.23 -8.93
N PRO A 350 -2.41 17.19 -7.59
CA PRO A 350 -3.02 18.25 -6.78
C PRO A 350 -2.36 19.61 -7.08
N PRO A 351 -3.12 20.72 -7.19
CA PRO A 351 -4.57 20.88 -7.03
C PRO A 351 -5.38 20.76 -8.34
N PHE A 352 -4.72 20.45 -9.46
CA PHE A 352 -5.37 20.36 -10.77
C PHE A 352 -6.42 19.25 -10.85
N ASN A 353 -6.40 18.30 -9.91
CA ASN A 353 -7.43 17.28 -9.76
C ASN A 353 -8.82 17.86 -9.42
N ILE A 354 -8.91 18.94 -8.63
CA ILE A 354 -10.18 19.63 -8.36
C ILE A 354 -10.70 20.24 -9.65
N LEU A 355 -9.84 20.93 -10.41
CA LEU A 355 -10.20 21.56 -11.67
C LEU A 355 -10.62 20.51 -12.71
N ALA A 356 -9.91 19.38 -12.77
CA ALA A 356 -10.28 18.25 -13.60
C ALA A 356 -11.66 17.72 -13.22
N LEU A 357 -11.99 17.55 -11.95
CA LEU A 357 -13.33 17.11 -11.52
C LEU A 357 -14.41 18.14 -11.89
N MET A 358 -14.16 19.43 -11.63
CA MET A 358 -15.10 20.51 -11.93
C MET A 358 -15.38 20.66 -13.43
N VAL A 359 -14.41 20.38 -14.30
CA VAL A 359 -14.54 20.51 -15.76
C VAL A 359 -15.01 19.21 -16.42
N LEU A 360 -14.45 18.06 -16.03
CA LEU A 360 -14.71 16.78 -16.70
C LEU A 360 -16.05 16.15 -16.29
N LEU A 361 -16.50 16.37 -15.04
CA LEU A 361 -17.78 15.83 -14.58
C LEU A 361 -19.00 16.40 -15.35
N PRO A 362 -19.15 17.74 -15.54
CA PRO A 362 -20.22 18.26 -16.40
C PRO A 362 -20.01 17.88 -17.88
N LEU A 363 -18.76 17.80 -18.35
CA LEU A 363 -18.45 17.42 -19.73
C LEU A 363 -18.87 15.97 -20.04
N LYS A 364 -18.82 15.07 -19.06
CA LYS A 364 -19.29 13.67 -19.19
C LYS A 364 -20.78 13.60 -19.49
N LEU A 365 -21.59 14.53 -18.97
CA LEU A 365 -23.04 14.55 -19.20
C LEU A 365 -23.40 15.04 -20.62
N VAL A 366 -22.50 15.80 -21.26
CA VAL A 366 -22.74 16.42 -22.56
C VAL A 366 -22.07 15.67 -23.71
N THR A 367 -20.98 14.92 -23.45
CA THR A 367 -20.15 14.32 -24.51
C THR A 367 -20.26 12.79 -24.57
N THR A 368 -20.04 12.22 -25.76
CA THR A 368 -19.92 10.77 -25.95
C THR A 368 -18.63 10.23 -25.32
N ALA A 369 -18.68 8.99 -24.78
CA ALA A 369 -17.54 8.33 -24.11
C ALA A 369 -16.21 8.37 -24.88
N ARG A 370 -16.25 8.36 -26.22
CA ARG A 370 -15.04 8.44 -27.05
C ARG A 370 -14.37 9.83 -27.02
N ILE A 371 -15.16 10.90 -27.09
CA ILE A 371 -14.65 12.28 -27.07
C ILE A 371 -14.15 12.59 -25.66
N PHE A 372 -14.90 12.16 -24.65
CA PHE A 372 -14.50 12.23 -23.25
C PHE A 372 -13.11 11.61 -23.02
N HIS A 373 -12.89 10.38 -23.49
CA HIS A 373 -11.60 9.70 -23.38
C HIS A 373 -10.46 10.48 -24.06
N ILE A 374 -10.69 11.02 -25.26
CA ILE A 374 -9.67 11.79 -25.99
C ILE A 374 -9.28 13.05 -25.22
N VAL A 375 -10.27 13.79 -24.71
CA VAL A 375 -10.05 15.02 -23.93
C VAL A 375 -9.34 14.70 -22.62
N ASN A 376 -9.78 13.66 -21.89
CA ASN A 376 -9.17 13.23 -20.64
C ASN A 376 -7.69 12.84 -20.83
N VAL A 377 -7.41 12.00 -21.83
CA VAL A 377 -6.04 11.58 -22.16
C VAL A 377 -5.17 12.76 -22.60
N ALA A 378 -5.73 13.72 -23.35
CA ALA A 378 -5.00 14.94 -23.72
C ALA A 378 -4.67 15.79 -22.48
N LEU A 379 -5.64 16.01 -21.58
CA LEU A 379 -5.44 16.77 -20.35
C LEU A 379 -4.37 16.13 -19.46
N ILE A 380 -4.46 14.82 -19.22
CA ILE A 380 -3.49 14.06 -18.42
C ILE A 380 -2.09 14.18 -19.02
N ARG A 381 -1.95 14.04 -20.34
CA ARG A 381 -0.66 14.14 -21.02
C ARG A 381 -0.07 15.54 -20.98
N THR A 382 -0.90 16.58 -21.06
CA THR A 382 -0.45 17.97 -21.03
C THR A 382 0.02 18.37 -19.62
N LEU A 383 -0.76 18.05 -18.58
CA LEU A 383 -0.42 18.38 -17.20
C LEU A 383 0.79 17.58 -16.69
N ASN A 384 0.90 16.31 -17.05
CA ASN A 384 2.01 15.45 -16.66
C ASN A 384 3.12 15.36 -17.71
N MET A 385 3.15 16.28 -18.68
CA MET A 385 4.19 16.28 -19.71
C MET A 385 5.62 16.26 -19.13
N PRO A 386 5.98 17.11 -18.14
CA PRO A 386 7.33 17.08 -17.57
C PRO A 386 7.63 15.79 -16.80
N THR A 387 6.67 15.28 -16.02
CA THR A 387 6.85 14.05 -15.22
C THR A 387 6.96 12.82 -16.13
N LEU A 388 6.13 12.73 -17.18
CA LEU A 388 6.18 11.66 -18.18
C LEU A 388 7.48 11.66 -18.98
N LEU A 389 7.97 12.84 -19.38
CA LEU A 389 9.25 12.96 -20.06
C LEU A 389 10.40 12.46 -19.17
N LEU A 390 10.41 12.88 -17.90
CA LEU A 390 11.43 12.43 -16.94
C LEU A 390 11.42 10.90 -16.78
N ILE A 391 10.23 10.30 -16.61
CA ILE A 391 10.08 8.84 -16.50
C ILE A 391 10.61 8.15 -17.77
N SER A 392 10.18 8.62 -18.94
CA SER A 392 10.60 8.02 -20.23
C SER A 392 12.11 8.09 -20.44
N PHE A 393 12.75 9.19 -20.03
CA PHE A 393 14.19 9.38 -20.12
C PHE A 393 14.94 8.42 -19.17
N VAL A 394 14.49 8.32 -17.93
CA VAL A 394 15.11 7.43 -16.93
C VAL A 394 15.02 5.96 -17.35
N GLU A 395 13.87 5.53 -17.85
CA GLU A 395 13.65 4.14 -18.28
C GLU A 395 14.49 3.78 -19.50
N ARG A 396 14.50 4.63 -20.53
CA ARG A 396 15.34 4.42 -21.72
C ARG A 396 16.84 4.43 -21.38
N ARG A 397 17.27 5.32 -20.48
CA ARG A 397 18.66 5.36 -20.00
C ARG A 397 19.05 4.09 -19.25
N ARG A 398 18.18 3.55 -18.38
CA ARG A 398 18.43 2.27 -17.68
C ARG A 398 18.60 1.10 -18.65
N LEU A 399 17.74 1.02 -19.66
CA LEU A 399 17.81 -0.03 -20.68
C LEU A 399 19.06 0.07 -21.56
N TRP A 400 19.46 1.29 -21.92
CA TRP A 400 20.71 1.53 -22.64
C TRP A 400 21.93 1.11 -21.80
N MET A 401 21.94 1.38 -20.50
CA MET A 401 23.02 0.93 -19.61
C MET A 401 23.07 -0.60 -19.43
N GLN A 402 21.91 -1.26 -19.31
CA GLN A 402 21.84 -2.72 -19.24
C GLN A 402 22.30 -3.37 -20.55
N SER A 403 21.90 -2.82 -21.70
CA SER A 403 22.37 -3.27 -23.02
C SER A 403 23.88 -3.09 -23.18
N ARG A 404 24.45 -1.97 -22.71
CA ARG A 404 25.91 -1.75 -22.67
C ARG A 404 26.64 -2.73 -21.74
N ARG A 405 26.09 -3.06 -20.57
CA ARG A 405 26.67 -4.07 -19.65
C ARG A 405 26.60 -5.49 -20.21
N ALA A 406 25.51 -5.85 -20.89
CA ALA A 406 25.38 -7.14 -21.58
C ALA A 406 26.31 -7.22 -22.81
N SER A 407 26.47 -6.12 -23.55
CA SER A 407 27.42 -6.00 -24.66
C SER A 407 28.88 -6.03 -24.19
N GLY A 408 29.20 -5.41 -23.04
CA GLY A 408 30.52 -5.48 -22.41
C GLY A 408 30.92 -6.88 -21.92
N LYS A 409 29.96 -7.79 -21.68
CA LYS A 409 30.23 -9.22 -21.45
C LYS A 409 30.52 -10.01 -22.74
N ARG A 410 30.16 -9.49 -23.92
CA ARG A 410 30.52 -10.08 -25.23
C ARG A 410 31.84 -9.57 -25.80
N SER A 411 32.45 -8.57 -25.16
CA SER A 411 33.72 -7.94 -25.59
C SER A 411 34.83 -8.08 -24.54
N LYS A 412 34.87 -9.20 -23.81
CA LYS A 412 36.17 -9.71 -23.33
C LYS A 412 36.59 -10.76 -24.34
N TRP A 413 37.61 -10.44 -25.13
CA TRP A 413 38.45 -11.46 -25.75
C TRP A 413 38.69 -12.55 -24.70
N GLN A 414 38.18 -13.75 -24.98
CA GLN A 414 38.23 -14.88 -24.08
C GLN A 414 39.69 -15.35 -23.96
N PHE A 415 40.46 -14.69 -23.10
CA PHE A 415 41.73 -15.20 -22.58
C PHE A 415 41.50 -16.29 -21.51
N THR A 416 40.33 -16.94 -21.52
CA THR A 416 39.98 -18.07 -20.65
C THR A 416 40.21 -19.41 -21.35
N SER A 417 40.72 -19.43 -22.58
CA SER A 417 41.14 -20.67 -23.26
C SER A 417 42.44 -21.28 -22.70
N LEU A 418 43.03 -20.65 -21.67
CA LEU A 418 44.27 -21.10 -20.99
C LEU A 418 44.02 -21.49 -19.52
N SER A 419 42.79 -21.86 -19.17
CA SER A 419 42.49 -22.48 -17.87
C SER A 419 42.49 -24.01 -18.03
N PRO A 420 43.33 -24.76 -17.28
CA PRO A 420 43.35 -26.23 -17.30
C PRO A 420 42.03 -26.91 -16.91
N HIS A 421 41.05 -26.15 -16.41
CA HIS A 421 39.76 -26.65 -15.93
C HIS A 421 38.56 -26.21 -16.79
N ASN A 422 38.81 -25.72 -18.01
CA ASN A 422 37.74 -25.37 -18.94
C ASN A 422 36.84 -26.57 -19.29
N ASP A 423 37.39 -27.78 -19.26
CA ASP A 423 36.67 -29.02 -19.54
C ASP A 423 35.59 -29.31 -18.48
N VAL A 424 35.87 -29.00 -17.20
CA VAL A 424 34.89 -29.13 -16.11
C VAL A 424 33.71 -28.19 -16.32
N GLN A 425 33.99 -26.96 -16.78
CA GLN A 425 32.95 -25.97 -17.04
C GLN A 425 32.19 -26.22 -18.35
N ALA A 426 32.75 -27.04 -19.25
CA ALA A 426 32.09 -27.53 -20.44
C ALA A 426 31.09 -28.66 -20.11
N VAL A 427 31.37 -29.52 -19.13
CA VAL A 427 30.44 -30.57 -18.67
C VAL A 427 29.14 -29.97 -18.11
N PHE A 428 29.21 -28.85 -17.39
CA PHE A 428 28.01 -28.15 -16.92
C PHE A 428 27.22 -27.42 -18.02
N LYS A 429 27.78 -27.31 -19.23
CA LYS A 429 27.14 -26.69 -20.41
C LYS A 429 26.68 -27.73 -21.43
N SER A 430 27.21 -28.96 -21.39
CA SER A 430 26.72 -30.07 -22.20
C SER A 430 25.36 -30.53 -21.68
N ILE A 431 24.48 -30.85 -22.62
CA ILE A 431 23.18 -31.48 -22.32
C ILE A 431 23.50 -32.85 -21.69
N PRO A 432 22.91 -33.19 -20.53
CA PRO A 432 23.16 -34.48 -19.90
C PRO A 432 22.72 -35.62 -20.84
N PRO A 433 23.45 -36.76 -20.86
CA PRO A 433 23.01 -37.96 -21.56
C PRO A 433 21.59 -38.35 -21.15
N THR A 434 20.81 -38.86 -22.10
CA THR A 434 19.38 -39.16 -21.90
C THR A 434 19.12 -40.12 -20.73
N GLU A 435 20.04 -41.05 -20.45
CA GLU A 435 19.93 -41.95 -19.30
C GLU A 435 20.08 -41.22 -17.96
N ILE A 436 20.98 -40.24 -17.88
CA ILE A 436 21.24 -39.48 -16.64
C ILE A 436 20.12 -38.46 -16.41
N SER A 437 19.57 -37.85 -17.47
CA SER A 437 18.39 -36.98 -17.33
C SER A 437 17.19 -37.74 -16.79
N ASP A 438 16.98 -38.99 -17.24
CA ASP A 438 15.84 -39.80 -16.81
C ASP A 438 15.99 -40.23 -15.33
N ILE A 439 17.22 -40.45 -14.85
CA ILE A 439 17.51 -40.73 -13.43
C ILE A 439 17.34 -39.47 -12.58
N ILE A 440 17.75 -38.29 -13.07
CA ILE A 440 17.56 -37.01 -12.38
C ILE A 440 16.07 -36.70 -12.25
N ASP A 441 15.29 -36.91 -13.32
CA ASP A 441 13.83 -36.72 -13.31
C ASP A 441 13.12 -37.71 -12.37
N GLN A 442 13.69 -38.90 -12.14
CA GLN A 442 13.19 -39.87 -11.14
C GLN A 442 13.57 -39.53 -9.70
N LEU A 443 14.68 -38.82 -9.48
CA LEU A 443 15.19 -38.43 -8.16
C LEU A 443 14.72 -37.03 -7.72
N ASP A 444 14.15 -36.22 -8.63
CA ASP A 444 13.57 -34.91 -8.32
C ASP A 444 12.19 -35.10 -7.65
N PRO A 445 11.98 -34.72 -6.38
CA PRO A 445 10.79 -35.06 -5.59
C PRO A 445 9.57 -34.19 -5.94
N LEU A 446 9.33 -33.93 -7.22
CA LEU A 446 8.12 -33.23 -7.71
C LEU A 446 6.91 -34.16 -7.85
N GLY A 447 7.06 -35.47 -7.60
CA GLY A 447 5.99 -36.46 -7.61
C GLY A 447 5.15 -36.56 -6.33
N GLU A 448 5.55 -35.92 -5.22
CA GLU A 448 4.85 -36.01 -3.93
C GLU A 448 3.98 -34.78 -3.59
N VAL A 449 3.69 -33.91 -4.57
CA VAL A 449 2.59 -32.95 -4.43
C VAL A 449 1.37 -33.54 -5.14
N PRO A 450 0.32 -33.98 -4.42
CA PRO A 450 -0.88 -34.48 -5.06
C PRO A 450 -1.55 -33.31 -5.78
N ILE A 451 -1.36 -33.23 -7.09
CA ILE A 451 -2.18 -32.42 -7.97
C ILE A 451 -3.48 -33.21 -8.10
N LEU A 452 -4.53 -32.78 -7.38
CA LEU A 452 -5.88 -33.29 -7.60
C LEU A 452 -6.25 -33.01 -9.07
N GLU A 453 -6.39 -34.08 -9.86
CA GLU A 453 -6.62 -34.07 -11.31
C GLU A 453 -8.03 -33.61 -11.73
N ASP A 454 -8.87 -33.15 -10.80
CA ASP A 454 -10.30 -32.95 -11.09
C ASP A 454 -10.71 -31.53 -11.52
N ASP A 455 -9.81 -30.55 -11.63
CA ASP A 455 -10.26 -29.14 -11.80
C ASP A 455 -9.75 -28.34 -13.01
N LEU A 456 -9.02 -28.93 -13.97
CA LEU A 456 -8.56 -28.16 -15.15
C LEU A 456 -8.56 -28.94 -16.47
N MET A 457 -9.73 -29.01 -17.13
CA MET A 457 -9.89 -28.61 -18.54
C MET A 457 -11.37 -28.31 -18.80
N PRO A 458 -11.72 -27.17 -19.45
CA PRO A 458 -11.45 -27.07 -20.89
C PRO A 458 -11.01 -25.68 -21.42
N THR A 459 -10.48 -25.73 -22.64
CA THR A 459 -10.32 -24.64 -23.63
C THR A 459 -9.36 -23.48 -23.32
N MET A 460 -8.07 -23.69 -23.62
CA MET A 460 -7.23 -22.65 -24.24
C MET A 460 -6.26 -23.27 -25.26
N ALA A 461 -6.78 -23.50 -26.47
CA ALA A 461 -5.93 -23.60 -27.66
C ALA A 461 -5.47 -22.18 -28.03
N GLY A 462 -4.36 -21.74 -27.46
CA GLY A 462 -3.73 -20.45 -27.73
C GLY A 462 -2.21 -20.56 -27.66
N ASP A 463 -1.54 -20.11 -28.71
CA ASP A 463 -0.12 -20.29 -29.03
C ASP A 463 0.85 -20.06 -27.86
N ASN A 464 1.46 -21.14 -27.37
CA ASN A 464 2.60 -21.10 -26.47
C ASN A 464 3.85 -21.61 -27.22
N PRO A 465 4.92 -20.81 -27.40
CA PRO A 465 6.12 -21.23 -28.14
C PRO A 465 6.85 -22.43 -27.51
N GLN A 466 6.63 -22.70 -26.22
CA GLN A 466 7.18 -23.88 -25.53
C GLN A 466 6.47 -25.19 -25.89
N SER A 467 5.18 -25.16 -26.26
CA SER A 467 4.46 -26.38 -26.68
C SER A 467 4.91 -26.84 -28.08
N LYS A 468 5.29 -25.89 -28.95
CA LYS A 468 5.89 -26.18 -30.27
C LYS A 468 7.24 -26.91 -30.14
N LEU A 469 8.07 -26.51 -29.18
CA LEU A 469 9.35 -27.19 -28.88
C LEU A 469 9.16 -28.62 -28.33
N ARG A 470 8.07 -28.87 -27.58
CA ARG A 470 7.73 -30.19 -27.05
C ARG A 470 7.16 -31.11 -28.15
N ARG A 471 6.28 -30.58 -29.00
CA ARG A 471 5.72 -31.32 -30.16
C ARG A 471 6.80 -31.64 -31.20
N TRP A 472 7.73 -30.73 -31.45
CA TRP A 472 8.87 -30.97 -32.37
C TRP A 472 9.81 -32.07 -31.84
N ARG A 473 10.07 -32.08 -30.53
CA ARG A 473 10.82 -33.15 -29.85
C ARG A 473 10.12 -34.51 -29.89
N MET A 474 8.79 -34.56 -29.80
CA MET A 474 8.04 -35.82 -29.93
C MET A 474 8.07 -36.36 -31.36
N LEU A 475 7.94 -35.50 -32.38
CA LEU A 475 8.01 -35.90 -33.79
C LEU A 475 9.41 -36.42 -34.18
N GLN A 476 10.49 -35.87 -33.59
CA GLN A 476 11.83 -36.44 -33.74
C GLN A 476 11.98 -37.82 -33.10
N ARG A 477 11.30 -38.08 -31.97
CA ARG A 477 11.26 -39.39 -31.31
C ARG A 477 10.57 -40.46 -32.17
N GLU A 478 9.51 -40.11 -32.91
CA GLU A 478 8.82 -41.04 -33.83
C GLU A 478 9.63 -41.31 -35.11
N GLY A 479 10.41 -40.34 -35.58
CA GLY A 479 11.33 -40.52 -36.71
C GLY A 479 12.48 -41.48 -36.41
N HIS A 480 13.09 -41.40 -35.22
CA HIS A 480 14.18 -42.30 -34.81
C HIS A 480 13.72 -43.73 -34.48
N ARG A 481 12.49 -43.93 -33.98
CA ARG A 481 11.98 -45.28 -33.71
C ARG A 481 11.70 -46.11 -34.96
N ARG A 482 11.41 -45.47 -36.11
CA ARG A 482 11.15 -46.18 -37.38
C ARG A 482 12.41 -46.60 -38.13
N THR A 483 13.55 -45.98 -37.83
CA THR A 483 14.82 -46.30 -38.51
C THR A 483 15.53 -47.52 -37.93
N ASP A 484 15.24 -47.88 -36.67
CA ASP A 484 15.92 -49.01 -36.01
C ASP A 484 15.27 -50.38 -36.31
N ASP A 485 14.00 -50.44 -36.72
CA ASP A 485 13.28 -51.70 -36.95
C ASP A 485 13.43 -52.29 -38.37
N THR A 486 14.14 -51.64 -39.30
CA THR A 486 14.31 -52.14 -40.69
C THR A 486 15.69 -52.71 -41.02
N GLY A 487 16.58 -52.87 -40.03
CA GLY A 487 17.97 -53.28 -40.22
C GLY A 487 18.31 -54.76 -39.97
N ALA A 488 17.39 -55.57 -39.47
CA ALA A 488 17.58 -57.02 -39.36
C ALA A 488 16.93 -57.70 -40.58
N TRP A 489 17.54 -58.76 -41.11
CA TRP A 489 17.20 -59.47 -42.36
C TRP A 489 17.94 -58.98 -43.62
N SER A 490 19.25 -59.23 -43.72
CA SER A 490 19.82 -60.01 -44.84
C SER A 490 21.35 -60.16 -44.76
N SER A 491 21.81 -61.31 -45.24
CA SER A 491 23.17 -61.65 -45.71
C SER A 491 24.19 -62.22 -44.71
N SER A 492 24.32 -63.55 -44.74
CA SER A 492 25.63 -64.21 -44.73
C SER A 492 25.69 -65.17 -45.92
N SER A 493 26.38 -64.75 -46.97
CA SER A 493 26.66 -65.52 -48.18
C SER A 493 27.91 -66.38 -48.03
N SER A 494 27.77 -67.61 -48.50
CA SER A 494 28.81 -68.51 -49.04
C SER A 494 30.04 -67.81 -49.64
N ILE A 495 31.24 -68.37 -49.43
CA ILE A 495 32.26 -68.62 -50.45
C ILE A 495 33.28 -69.66 -49.92
N LYS A 496 33.50 -70.69 -50.74
CA LYS A 496 34.51 -71.76 -50.65
C LYS A 496 35.94 -71.22 -50.80
N ASN A 497 36.92 -71.91 -50.21
CA ASN A 497 38.08 -72.45 -50.94
C ASN A 497 38.83 -73.49 -50.10
N GLU A 498 39.17 -74.58 -50.80
CA GLU A 498 40.09 -75.71 -50.55
C GLU A 498 40.13 -76.43 -49.19
#